data_AF-A0A3N9X721-F1
#
_entry.id   AF-A0A3N9X721-F1
#
_cell.length_a   1.000
_cell.length_b   1.000
_cell.length_c   1.000
_cell.angle_alpha   90.00
_cell.angle_beta   90.00
_cell.angle_gamma   90.00
#
_symmetry.space_group_name_H-M   'P 1'
#
loop_
_entity.id
_entity.type
_entity.pdbx_description
1 polymer ?
#
loop_
_entity_poly.entity_id
_entity_poly.type
_entity_poly.pdbx_seq_one_letter_code
_entity_poly.pdbx_strand_id
1 'polypeptide(L)' 'MSHRELYCDVCEGVALFEPPPCVDGHGTDCPELICTACGAAVVVGVFAFPATRVAVRRGQPARRHAA' A
#
# COMPACT_ATOMS: atom_id res chain seq x y z
N MET A 1 9.82 -13.80 -14.63
CA MET A 1 10.15 -12.46 -14.11
C MET A 1 8.88 -11.66 -14.08
N SER A 2 8.44 -11.17 -12.91
CA SER A 2 7.20 -10.40 -12.77
C SER A 2 7.46 -8.96 -13.18
N HIS A 3 7.19 -8.62 -14.44
CA HIS A 3 7.23 -7.24 -14.92
C HIS A 3 5.92 -6.52 -14.63
N ARG A 4 5.99 -5.23 -14.30
CA ARG A 4 4.84 -4.33 -14.06
C ARG A 4 4.97 -3.11 -14.97
N GLU A 5 3.85 -2.64 -15.52
CA GLU A 5 3.82 -1.39 -16.30
C GLU A 5 3.51 -0.22 -15.36
N LEU A 6 4.44 0.73 -15.25
CA LEU A 6 4.34 1.90 -14.38
C LEU A 6 4.87 3.15 -15.09
N TYR A 7 4.42 4.32 -14.65
CA TYR A 7 4.99 5.59 -15.12
C TYR A 7 6.39 5.80 -14.52
N CYS A 8 7.34 6.17 -15.36
CA CYS A 8 8.70 6.50 -14.98
C CYS A 8 8.92 7.99 -15.18
N ASP A 9 9.23 8.73 -14.11
CA ASP A 9 9.47 10.18 -14.17
C ASP A 9 10.75 10.54 -14.94
N VAL A 10 11.72 9.62 -15.05
CA VAL A 10 12.97 9.82 -15.81
C VAL A 10 12.78 9.57 -17.31
N CYS A 11 11.94 8.60 -17.67
CA CYS A 11 11.59 8.34 -19.07
C CYS A 11 10.42 9.19 -19.57
N GLU A 12 9.74 9.87 -18.65
CA GLU A 12 8.52 10.65 -18.88
C GLU A 12 7.39 9.85 -19.56
N GLY A 13 7.26 8.55 -19.23
CA GLY A 13 6.32 7.65 -19.88
C GLY A 13 6.09 6.33 -19.15
N VAL A 14 5.17 5.52 -19.67
CA VAL A 14 4.95 4.16 -19.17
C VAL A 14 6.09 3.26 -19.62
N ALA A 15 6.68 2.55 -18.67
CA ALA A 15 7.77 1.60 -18.89
C ALA A 15 7.52 0.31 -18.12
N LEU A 16 8.27 -0.73 -18.50
CA LEU A 16 8.32 -1.98 -17.74
C LEU A 16 9.26 -1.82 -16.55
N PHE A 17 8.83 -2.36 -15.42
CA PHE A 17 9.57 -2.39 -14.17
C PHE A 17 9.72 -3.82 -13.69
N GLU A 18 10.90 -4.15 -13.17
CA GLU A 18 11.20 -5.46 -12.59
C GLU A 18 11.74 -5.34 -11.17
N PRO A 19 11.47 -6.33 -10.29
CA PRO A 19 12.07 -6.34 -8.97
C PRO A 19 13.57 -6.65 -9.07
N PRO A 20 14.44 -5.93 -8.36
CA PRO A 20 15.85 -6.28 -8.28
C PRO A 20 16.04 -7.60 -7.51
N PRO A 21 17.25 -8.19 -7.56
CA PRO A 21 17.62 -9.27 -6.65
C PRO A 21 17.44 -8.81 -5.19
N CYS A 22 16.34 -9.24 -4.57
CA CYS A 22 15.94 -8.83 -3.23
C CYS A 22 16.37 -9.87 -2.20
N VAL A 23 17.18 -9.47 -1.22
CA VAL A 23 17.64 -10.35 -0.12
C VAL A 23 16.62 -10.53 0.98
N ASP A 24 15.62 -9.65 1.04
CA ASP A 24 14.58 -9.66 2.08
C ASP A 24 13.54 -10.77 1.88
N GLY A 25 13.62 -11.51 0.77
CA GLY A 25 12.79 -12.69 0.54
C GLY A 25 11.37 -12.39 0.05
N HIS A 26 11.10 -11.19 -0.45
CA HIS A 26 9.77 -10.81 -0.96
C HIS A 26 9.36 -11.49 -2.28
N GLY A 27 10.29 -12.17 -2.96
CA GLY A 27 10.00 -12.89 -4.21
C GLY A 27 9.38 -11.99 -5.29
N THR A 28 8.26 -12.44 -5.89
CA THR A 28 7.53 -11.68 -6.92
C THR A 28 6.76 -10.49 -6.38
N ASP A 29 6.58 -10.40 -5.06
CA ASP A 29 5.87 -9.32 -4.38
C ASP A 29 6.83 -8.29 -3.77
N CYS A 30 8.08 -8.26 -4.24
CA CYS A 30 9.03 -7.23 -3.85
C CYS A 30 8.43 -5.82 -4.10
N PRO A 31 8.45 -4.95 -3.09
CA PRO A 31 7.95 -3.60 -3.24
C PRO A 31 8.92 -2.73 -4.04
N GLU A 32 10.20 -3.10 -4.09
CA GLU A 32 11.22 -2.40 -4.87
C GLU A 32 11.16 -2.83 -6.33
N LEU A 33 11.13 -1.85 -7.23
CA LEU A 33 11.03 -2.06 -8.66
C LEU A 33 11.97 -1.11 -9.42
N ILE A 34 12.60 -1.60 -10.48
CA ILE A 34 13.54 -0.86 -11.32
C ILE A 34 13.00 -0.78 -12.74
N CYS A 35 13.01 0.42 -13.32
CA CYS A 35 12.66 0.65 -14.72
C CYS A 35 13.67 -0.04 -15.63
N THR A 36 13.21 -0.94 -16.49
CA THR A 36 14.08 -1.72 -17.37
C THR A 36 14.69 -0.88 -18.51
N ALA A 37 14.22 0.35 -18.71
CA ALA A 37 14.70 1.25 -19.75
C ALA A 37 15.82 2.19 -19.27
N CYS A 38 15.70 2.77 -18.07
CA CYS A 38 16.65 3.79 -17.57
C CYS A 38 17.30 3.46 -16.23
N GLY A 39 16.83 2.42 -15.51
CA GLY A 39 17.35 2.04 -14.19
C GLY A 39 16.83 2.85 -13.01
N ALA A 40 15.87 3.76 -13.19
CA ALA A 40 15.22 4.46 -12.08
C ALA A 40 14.47 3.47 -11.16
N ALA A 41 14.53 3.70 -9.84
CA ALA A 41 13.94 2.81 -8.84
C ALA A 41 12.71 3.46 -8.17
N VAL A 42 11.68 2.65 -7.92
CA VAL A 42 10.46 3.03 -7.20
C VAL A 42 10.11 1.97 -6.15
N VAL A 43 9.40 2.39 -5.09
CA VAL A 43 8.90 1.49 -4.05
C VAL A 43 7.37 1.53 -4.04
N VAL A 44 6.74 0.40 -4.35
CA VAL A 44 5.28 0.25 -4.41
C VAL A 44 4.82 -0.78 -3.38
N GLY A 45 4.12 -0.33 -2.35
CA GLY A 45 3.62 -1.19 -1.27
C GLY A 45 2.23 -0.82 -0.81
N VAL A 46 1.51 -1.80 -0.26
CA VAL A 46 0.18 -1.58 0.35
C VAL A 46 0.35 -1.27 1.83
N PHE A 47 -0.16 -0.12 2.27
CA PHE A 47 -0.18 0.25 3.68
C PHE A 47 -1.54 -0.09 4.30
N ALA A 48 -1.54 -0.90 5.36
CA ALA A 48 -2.73 -1.17 6.16
C ALA A 48 -2.82 -0.16 7.30
N PHE A 49 -3.89 0.63 7.31
CA PHE A 49 -4.19 1.54 8.42
C PHE A 49 -5.27 0.94 9.32
N PRO A 50 -5.10 0.98 10.66
CA PRO A 50 -6.15 0.53 11.56
C PRO A 50 -7.37 1.45 11.44
N ALA A 51 -8.56 0.84 11.35
CA ALA A 51 -9.81 1.61 11.33
C ALA A 51 -10.07 2.23 12.71
N THR A 52 -10.13 3.57 12.77
CA THR A 52 -10.56 4.28 13.97
C THR A 52 -12.04 3.97 14.24
N ARG A 53 -12.34 3.27 15.35
CA ARG A 53 -13.72 3.04 15.77
C ARG A 53 -14.29 4.30 16.42
N VAL A 54 -15.29 4.89 15.79
CA VAL A 54 -16.10 5.94 16.41
C VAL A 54 -17.02 5.29 17.45
N ALA A 55 -16.79 5.58 18.73
CA ALA A 55 -17.64 5.09 19.80
C ALA A 55 -19.02 5.78 19.72
N VAL A 56 -20.05 5.04 19.28
CA VAL A 56 -21.43 5.51 19.38
C VAL A 56 -21.84 5.46 20.85
N ARG A 57 -22.00 6.63 21.47
CA ARG A 57 -22.58 6.76 22.82
C ARG A 57 -24.04 6.29 22.74
N ARG A 58 -24.31 5.02 23.02
CA ARG A 58 -25.68 4.53 23.22
C ARG A 58 -26.22 5.22 24.47
N GLY A 59 -27.14 6.17 24.29
CA GLY A 59 -27.79 6.88 25.39
C GLY A 59 -28.33 5.89 26.41
N GLN A 60 -27.90 6.01 27.66
CA GLN A 60 -28.45 5.23 28.77
C GLN A 60 -29.97 5.49 28.85
N PRO A 61 -30.82 4.46 28.87
CA PRO A 61 -32.22 4.65 29.17
C PRO A 61 -32.33 5.21 30.59
N ALA A 62 -32.92 6.40 30.71
CA ALA A 62 -33.20 7.03 31.99
C ALA A 62 -34.08 6.07 32.81
N ARG A 63 -33.52 5.50 33.88
CA ARG A 63 -34.27 4.67 34.82
C ARG A 63 -35.31 5.58 35.49
N ARG A 64 -36.57 5.48 35.08
CA ARG A 64 -37.68 6.11 35.78
C ARG A 64 -37.95 5.27 37.03
N HIS A 65 -37.63 5.82 38.19
CA HIS A 65 -38.08 5.28 39.46
C HIS A 65 -39.59 5.52 39.56
N ALA A 66 -40.37 4.44 39.65
CA ALA A 66 -41.79 4.51 39.99
C ALA A 66 -41.91 4.70 41.51
N ALA A 67 -42.73 5.68 41.91
CA ALA A 67 -43.16 5.93 43.28
C ALA A 67 -44.50 5.24 43.55
#